data_AF-A0A6C2U4X1-F1
#
_entry.id   AF-A0A6C2U4X1-F1
#
_cell.length_a   1.000
_cell.length_b   1.000
_cell.length_c   1.000
_cell.angle_alpha   90.00
_cell.angle_beta   90.00
_cell.angle_gamma   90.00
#
_symmetry.space_group_name_H-M   'P 1'
#
loop_
_entity.id
_entity.type
_entity.pdbx_description
1 polymer ?
#
loop_
_entity_poly.entity_id
_entity_poly.type
_entity_poly.pdbx_seq_one_letter_code
_entity_poly.pdbx_strand_id
1 'polypeptide(L)' 'MVSISMAEKILGINNNPARELIAALEQINVLEEITGFKRNRLFIFRRYMDIFRDHKVQMQDQGSDK' A
#
# COMPACT_ATOMS: atom_id res chain seq x y z
N MET A 1 3.63 0.44 -3.56
CA MET A 1 2.28 0.99 -3.80
C MET A 1 1.72 0.29 -5.03
N VAL A 2 0.40 0.18 -5.14
CA VAL A 2 -0.32 -0.51 -6.22
C VAL A 2 -1.20 0.48 -6.96
N SER A 3 -1.28 0.38 -8.29
CA SER A 3 -2.22 1.12 -9.13
C SER A 3 -3.04 0.14 -9.99
N ILE A 4 -4.15 0.62 -10.58
CA ILE A 4 -4.94 -0.18 -11.54
C ILE A 4 -4.07 -0.65 -12.71
N SER A 5 -3.25 0.24 -13.28
CA SER A 5 -2.37 -0.09 -14.39
C SER A 5 -1.28 -1.09 -14.05
N MET A 6 -0.83 -1.12 -12.79
CA MET A 6 0.08 -2.14 -12.30
C MET A 6 -0.61 -3.50 -12.18
N ALA A 7 -1.85 -3.53 -11.67
CA ALA A 7 -2.65 -4.74 -11.58
C ALA A 7 -2.96 -5.34 -12.96
N GLU A 8 -3.33 -4.51 -13.95
CA GLU A 8 -3.54 -4.95 -15.34
C GLU A 8 -2.29 -5.67 -15.89
N LYS A 9 -1.11 -5.07 -15.71
CA LYS A 9 0.15 -5.61 -16.23
C LYS A 9 0.60 -6.89 -15.54
N ILE A 10 0.51 -6.94 -14.22
CA ILE A 10 0.99 -8.08 -13.43
C ILE A 10 0.08 -9.30 -13.62
N LEU A 11 -1.23 -9.07 -13.68
CA LEU A 11 -2.22 -10.14 -13.74
C LEU A 11 -2.63 -10.48 -15.18
N GLY A 12 -2.24 -9.68 -16.17
CA GLY A 12 -2.63 -9.87 -17.57
C GLY A 12 -4.12 -9.68 -17.79
N ILE A 13 -4.77 -8.81 -17.01
CA ILE A 13 -6.21 -8.56 -17.06
C ILE A 13 -6.52 -7.17 -17.60
N ASN A 14 -7.73 -7.02 -18.14
CA ASN A 14 -8.22 -5.73 -18.64
C ASN A 14 -8.58 -4.77 -17.50
N ASN A 15 -8.87 -3.53 -17.87
CA ASN A 15 -9.11 -2.45 -16.93
C ASN A 15 -10.27 -2.66 -15.95
N ASN A 16 -11.42 -3.13 -16.47
CA ASN A 16 -12.60 -3.35 -15.65
C ASN A 16 -12.37 -4.40 -14.55
N PRO A 17 -11.88 -5.63 -14.85
CA PRO A 17 -11.59 -6.60 -13.79
C PRO A 17 -10.48 -6.13 -12.84
N ALA A 18 -9.48 -5.37 -13.33
CA ALA A 18 -8.48 -4.76 -12.44
C ALA A 18 -9.10 -3.75 -11.46
N ARG A 19 -10.04 -2.93 -11.93
CA ARG A 19 -10.79 -1.98 -11.09
C ARG A 19 -11.64 -2.69 -10.04
N GLU A 20 -12.38 -3.72 -10.45
CA GLU A 20 -13.21 -4.52 -9.56
C GLU A 20 -12.37 -5.24 -8.51
N LEU A 21 -11.25 -5.83 -8.90
CA LEU A 21 -10.32 -6.47 -7.98
C LEU A 21 -9.78 -5.49 -6.94
N ILE A 22 -9.26 -4.33 -7.38
CA ILE A 22 -8.73 -3.33 -6.46
C ILE A 22 -9.83 -2.80 -5.53
N ALA A 23 -11.06 -2.60 -6.03
CA ALA A 23 -12.20 -2.20 -5.21
C ALA A 23 -12.57 -3.26 -4.18
N ALA A 24 -12.57 -4.55 -4.56
CA ALA A 24 -12.83 -5.65 -3.63
C ALA A 24 -11.75 -5.72 -2.53
N LEU A 25 -10.48 -5.57 -2.89
CA LEU A 25 -9.36 -5.53 -1.93
C LEU A 25 -9.42 -4.32 -0.98
N GLU A 26 -9.89 -3.18 -1.47
CA GLU A 26 -10.16 -1.99 -0.66
C GLU A 26 -11.33 -2.23 0.31
N GLN A 27 -12.44 -2.80 -0.16
CA GLN A 27 -13.62 -3.11 0.65
C GLN A 27 -13.32 -4.07 1.82
N ILE A 28 -12.42 -5.02 1.63
CA ILE A 28 -12.01 -5.97 2.68
C ILE A 28 -10.82 -5.47 3.51
N ASN A 29 -10.43 -4.19 3.37
CA ASN A 29 -9.32 -3.54 4.08
C ASN A 29 -7.95 -4.21 3.87
N VAL A 30 -7.73 -4.85 2.72
CA VAL A 30 -6.38 -5.31 2.32
C VAL A 30 -5.58 -4.17 1.71
N LEU A 31 -6.24 -3.27 0.97
CA LEU A 31 -5.63 -2.10 0.36
C LEU A 31 -6.27 -0.81 0.89
N GLU A 32 -5.45 0.21 1.14
CA GLU A 32 -5.88 1.56 1.49
C GLU A 32 -5.50 2.55 0.40
N GLU A 33 -6.42 3.42 -0.01
CA GLU A 33 -6.16 4.54 -0.92
C GLU A 33 -5.32 5.63 -0.22
N ILE A 34 -4.36 6.23 -0.93
CA ILE A 34 -3.42 7.21 -0.32
C ILE A 34 -3.28 8.54 -1.08
N THR A 35 -4.02 8.76 -2.17
CA THR A 35 -3.89 9.94 -3.04
C THR A 35 -5.03 10.93 -2.90
N GLY A 36 -6.20 10.50 -2.41
CA GLY A 36 -7.38 11.36 -2.24
C GLY A 36 -8.03 11.84 -3.55
N PHE A 37 -7.57 11.35 -4.71
CA PHE A 37 -8.03 11.80 -6.03
C PHE A 37 -8.97 10.80 -6.69
N LYS A 38 -9.79 11.29 -7.65
CA LYS A 38 -10.69 10.43 -8.44
C LYS A 38 -9.98 9.60 -9.52
N ARG A 39 -8.81 10.05 -9.99
CA ARG A 39 -8.02 9.41 -11.07
C ARG A 39 -6.59 9.15 -10.58
N ASN A 40 -5.90 8.21 -11.22
CA ASN A 40 -4.53 7.80 -10.86
C ASN A 40 -4.37 7.43 -9.38
N ARG A 41 -5.42 6.83 -8.80
CA ARG A 41 -5.44 6.37 -7.41
C ARG A 41 -4.30 5.40 -7.16
N LEU A 42 -3.60 5.60 -6.06
CA LEU A 42 -2.59 4.67 -5.55
C LEU A 42 -3.09 4.06 -4.26
N PHE A 43 -2.74 2.80 -4.09
CA PHE A 43 -3.14 1.98 -2.95
C PHE A 43 -1.92 1.42 -2.23
N ILE A 44 -2.04 1.21 -0.93
CA ILE A 44 -1.01 0.64 -0.08
C ILE A 44 -1.58 -0.53 0.72
N PHE A 45 -0.79 -1.59 0.85
CA PHE A 45 -1.07 -2.62 1.83
C PHE A 45 -0.51 -2.18 3.18
N ARG A 46 -1.25 -1.33 3.90
CA ARG A 46 -0.81 -0.67 5.13
C ARG A 46 -0.34 -1.68 6.18
N ARG A 47 -1.18 -2.68 6.47
CA ARG A 47 -0.87 -3.72 7.46
C ARG A 47 0.46 -4.42 7.21
N TYR A 48 0.83 -4.65 5.94
CA TYR A 48 2.12 -5.23 5.60
C TYR A 48 3.28 -4.23 5.83
N MET A 49 3.07 -2.96 5.48
CA MET A 49 4.09 -1.92 5.65
C MET A 49 4.36 -1.60 7.12
N ASP A 50 3.34 -1.70 7.98
CA ASP A 50 3.47 -1.42 9.40
C ASP A 50 4.35 -2.44 10.13
N ILE A 51 4.43 -3.69 9.63
CA ILE A 51 5.39 -4.72 10.13
C ILE A 51 6.82 -4.17 10.14
N PHE A 52 7.18 -3.33 9.17
CA PHE A 52 8.52 -2.74 9.06
C PHE A 52 8.67 -1.42 9.82
N ARG A 53 7.56 -0.75 10.19
CA ARG A 53 7.59 0.47 11.01
C ARG A 53 7.79 0.15 12.48
N ASP A 54 7.15 -0.90 12.96
CA ASP A 54 7.27 -1.35 14.34
C ASP A 54 8.64 -1.96 14.64
N HIS A 55 9.42 -2.27 13.61
CA HIS A 55 10.84 -2.63 13.72
C HIS A 55 11.80 -1.44 13.85
N LYS A 56 11.31 -0.19 14.03
CA LYS A 56 12.13 0.92 14.59
C LYS A 56 12.35 0.79 16.11
N VAL A 57 12.42 -0.43 16.60
CA VAL A 57 12.86 -0.77 17.95
C VAL A 57 14.38 -0.90 17.89
N GLN A 58 15.08 0.02 18.60
CA GLN A 58 16.51 -0.01 18.94
C GLN A 58 17.53 0.43 17.88
N MET A 59 17.53 1.69 17.45
CA MET A 59 18.79 2.40 17.10
C MET A 59 18.63 3.90 17.38
N GLN A 60 18.43 4.26 18.64
CA GLN A 60 18.67 5.60 19.18
C GLN A 60 18.69 5.51 20.70
N ASP A 61 19.76 4.94 21.22
CA ASP A 61 20.22 5.30 22.55
C ASP A 61 21.75 5.26 22.56
N GLN A 62 22.36 6.35 22.09
CA GLN A 62 23.65 6.85 22.56
C GLN A 62 23.66 8.36 22.35
N GLY A 63 22.91 9.05 23.23
CA GLY A 63 23.21 10.43 23.58
C GLY A 63 23.80 10.46 25.00
N SER A 64 25.04 10.96 25.09
CA SER A 64 25.70 11.51 26.30
C SER A 64 26.23 10.50 27.33
N ASP A 65 27.54 10.48 27.61
CA ASP A 65 28.17 11.47 28.50
C ASP A 65 29.68 11.19 28.66
N LYS A 66 30.46 12.28 28.76
CA LYS A 66 31.90 12.46 29.03
C LYS A 66 32.93 12.28 27.91
#